data_AF-A0A9P5V803-F1
#
_entry.id   AF-A0A9P5V803-F1
#
_cell.length_a   1.000
_cell.length_b   1.000
_cell.length_c   1.000
_cell.angle_alpha   90.00
_cell.angle_beta   90.00
_cell.angle_gamma   90.00
#
_symmetry.space_group_name_H-M   'P 1'
#
loop_
_entity.id
_entity.type
_entity.pdbx_description
1 polymer ?
#
loop_
_entity_poly.entity_id
_entity_poly.type
_entity_poly.pdbx_seq_one_letter_code
_entity_poly.pdbx_strand_id
1 'polypeptide(L)'
;MSKPSSSVSKLTVSGPPVLKIDIRAHSKPLFRQAVATQFYNEFLRIYTPLSQEGACLATAHAIDQEKDVHSKTNQGSYRSLAASILQRLKKRPASTGIDDVGIDGLWVDPSLKASEDVALEKVWKDAERYVQTVEQLEENGYPVAIPTGTPPRYDPKKECERCTKMFEVSEDLEGVDMHACQYHQMRLRNKLHNGDKIKYFPCCDAPQGSTGCQDGPHVFKDDEFLDLHCRIPFIETPKDCLGGKKPHSVVAMDCEMCYTTGGFELIRISVVDKLGKVIMDELIKPRHPVLDMNSRFSGITSLENAKLNLEQARDKFLELVNRDTIVVGQSLENDFKVLRLIHTKVIDTAMLYPHPQAYLNYRYSLQKLAKMHLSINIQESETGHDSFEDAKTCLDLVRIKMEKDAAT
;
A
#
# COMPACT_ATOMS: atom_id res chain seq x y z
N MET A 1 -4.49 -9.13 -10.58
CA MET A 1 -4.74 -8.44 -11.87
C MET A 1 -3.74 -7.30 -11.99
N SER A 2 -2.85 -7.38 -12.97
CA SER A 2 -1.64 -6.57 -13.06
C SER A 2 -1.96 -5.10 -13.41
N LYS A 3 -1.65 -4.16 -12.50
CA LYS A 3 -1.50 -2.74 -12.87
C LYS A 3 -0.35 -2.64 -13.90
N PRO A 4 -0.48 -1.83 -14.95
CA PRO A 4 0.61 -1.63 -15.90
C PRO A 4 1.74 -0.88 -15.19
N SER A 5 2.88 -1.55 -15.03
CA SER A 5 4.13 -0.95 -14.61
C SER A 5 4.48 0.23 -15.52
N SER A 6 4.67 1.42 -14.93
CA SER A 6 5.28 2.59 -15.57
C SER A 6 6.74 2.32 -15.92
N SER A 7 6.97 1.53 -16.96
CA SER A 7 8.27 1.36 -17.59
C SER A 7 8.50 2.52 -18.57
N VAL A 8 8.91 3.69 -18.04
CA VAL A 8 9.42 4.80 -18.87
C VAL A 8 10.85 4.49 -19.31
N SER A 9 11.06 3.35 -19.98
CA SER A 9 12.33 3.05 -20.64
C SER A 9 12.11 2.34 -21.98
N LYS A 10 12.50 3.08 -23.04
CA LYS A 10 12.58 2.72 -24.47
C LYS A 10 11.33 2.89 -25.34
N LEU A 11 10.68 4.05 -25.31
CA LEU A 11 9.94 4.52 -26.50
C LEU A 11 10.94 5.12 -27.50
N THR A 12 11.46 4.31 -28.42
CA THR A 12 12.42 4.74 -29.46
C THR A 12 11.77 5.02 -30.81
N VAL A 13 10.46 4.83 -30.92
CA VAL A 13 9.71 4.95 -32.18
C VAL A 13 8.75 6.15 -32.07
N SER A 14 9.00 7.17 -32.89
CA SER A 14 8.14 8.34 -33.06
C SER A 14 7.63 8.42 -34.49
N GLY A 15 6.38 8.80 -34.69
CA GLY A 15 5.76 8.96 -36.00
C GLY A 15 4.35 8.37 -36.09
N PRO A 16 3.62 8.58 -37.20
CA PRO A 16 2.32 7.96 -37.42
C PRO A 16 2.40 6.44 -37.22
N PRO A 17 1.53 5.84 -36.40
CA PRO A 17 1.62 4.42 -36.07
C PRO A 17 1.33 3.55 -37.30
N VAL A 18 2.00 2.42 -37.42
CA VAL A 18 1.69 1.40 -38.43
C VAL A 18 1.06 0.20 -37.72
N LEU A 19 -0.23 -0.02 -37.94
CA LEU A 19 -0.96 -1.14 -37.34
C LEU A 19 -0.59 -2.44 -38.04
N LYS A 20 -0.39 -3.51 -37.26
CA LYS A 20 -0.24 -4.86 -37.82
C LYS A 20 -1.56 -5.28 -38.47
N ILE A 21 -1.49 -5.80 -39.70
CA ILE A 21 -2.66 -6.28 -40.42
C ILE A 21 -3.18 -7.53 -39.73
N ASP A 22 -4.41 -7.45 -39.22
CA ASP A 22 -5.17 -8.58 -38.71
C ASP A 22 -6.30 -8.90 -39.69
N ILE A 23 -6.19 -10.05 -40.36
CA ILE A 23 -7.16 -10.53 -41.35
C ILE A 23 -8.48 -10.92 -40.68
N ARG A 24 -8.48 -11.21 -39.38
CA ARG A 24 -9.68 -11.58 -38.61
C ARG A 24 -10.38 -10.38 -37.98
N ALA A 25 -9.84 -9.18 -38.13
CA ALA A 25 -10.46 -7.97 -37.61
C ALA A 25 -11.81 -7.70 -38.29
N HIS A 26 -12.83 -7.37 -37.50
CA HIS A 26 -14.15 -7.02 -38.01
C HIS A 26 -14.20 -5.69 -38.78
N SER A 27 -13.11 -4.90 -38.72
CA SER A 27 -13.01 -3.59 -39.37
C SER A 27 -11.87 -3.60 -40.37
N LYS A 28 -12.11 -3.00 -41.54
CA LYS A 28 -11.17 -3.01 -42.66
C LYS A 28 -9.80 -2.42 -42.25
N PRO A 29 -8.67 -3.10 -42.53
CA PRO A 29 -7.34 -2.66 -42.09
C PRO A 29 -6.97 -1.23 -42.51
N LEU A 30 -7.25 -0.84 -43.75
CA LEU A 30 -7.00 0.52 -44.24
C LEU A 30 -7.78 1.58 -43.47
N PHE A 31 -9.01 1.25 -43.04
CA PHE A 31 -9.84 2.17 -42.27
C PHE A 31 -9.34 2.30 -40.84
N ARG A 32 -8.95 1.19 -40.21
CA ARG A 32 -8.32 1.19 -38.88
C ARG A 32 -7.03 2.02 -38.88
N GLN A 33 -6.20 1.82 -39.91
CA GLN A 33 -4.97 2.58 -40.10
C GLN A 33 -5.23 4.08 -40.23
N ALA A 34 -6.24 4.48 -41.01
CA ALA A 34 -6.62 5.90 -41.13
C ALA A 34 -7.07 6.50 -39.80
N VAL A 35 -7.84 5.76 -39.00
CA VAL A 35 -8.27 6.18 -37.66
C VAL A 35 -7.08 6.33 -36.70
N ALA A 36 -6.16 5.36 -36.66
CA ALA A 36 -4.95 5.46 -35.84
C ALA A 36 -4.08 6.67 -36.21
N THR A 37 -3.94 6.97 -37.50
CA THR A 37 -3.24 8.18 -37.97
C THR A 37 -3.94 9.46 -37.50
N GLN A 38 -5.29 9.49 -37.50
CA GLN A 38 -6.04 10.64 -37.00
C GLN A 38 -5.88 10.81 -35.48
N PHE A 39 -5.90 9.72 -34.71
CA PHE A 39 -5.60 9.77 -33.27
C PHE A 39 -4.18 10.28 -33.02
N TYR A 40 -3.20 9.78 -33.78
CA TYR A 40 -1.82 10.25 -33.69
C TYR A 40 -1.69 11.75 -33.89
N ASN A 41 -2.34 12.31 -34.91
CA ASN A 41 -2.26 13.75 -35.17
C ASN A 41 -2.82 14.58 -34.00
N GLU A 42 -3.93 14.14 -33.40
CA GLU A 42 -4.49 14.83 -32.24
C GLU A 42 -3.63 14.65 -30.98
N PHE A 43 -3.11 13.44 -30.72
CA PHE A 43 -2.18 13.24 -29.59
C PHE A 43 -0.88 14.02 -29.77
N LEU A 44 -0.36 14.12 -31.00
CA LEU A 44 0.82 14.92 -31.30
C LEU A 44 0.55 16.40 -31.02
N ARG A 45 -0.61 16.92 -31.44
CA ARG A 45 -1.06 18.29 -31.11
C ARG A 45 -1.11 18.49 -29.59
N ILE A 46 -1.72 17.57 -28.86
CA ILE A 46 -1.85 17.64 -27.40
C ILE A 46 -0.47 17.61 -26.73
N TYR A 47 0.43 16.71 -27.13
CA TYR A 47 1.73 16.51 -26.50
C TYR A 47 2.86 17.38 -27.05
N THR A 48 2.56 18.33 -27.94
CA THR A 48 3.53 19.29 -28.50
C THR A 48 4.46 19.90 -27.43
N PRO A 49 3.99 20.28 -26.22
CA PRO A 49 4.87 20.87 -25.20
C PRO A 49 5.93 19.90 -24.63
N LEU A 50 5.76 18.59 -24.78
CA LEU A 50 6.63 17.55 -24.20
C LEU A 50 7.80 17.15 -25.13
N SER A 51 8.06 17.91 -26.21
CA SER A 51 9.18 17.69 -27.12
C SER A 51 9.25 16.24 -27.67
N GLN A 52 10.44 15.63 -27.70
CA GLN A 52 10.66 14.29 -28.28
C GLN A 52 9.90 13.19 -27.53
N GLU A 53 9.77 13.29 -26.20
CA GLU A 53 9.01 12.34 -25.39
C GLU A 53 7.52 12.37 -25.76
N GLY A 54 6.97 13.57 -25.99
CA GLY A 54 5.60 13.76 -26.46
C GLY A 54 5.32 13.10 -27.80
N ALA A 55 6.25 13.15 -28.75
CA ALA A 55 6.10 12.52 -30.06
C ALA A 55 6.05 10.98 -29.96
N CYS A 56 6.90 10.40 -29.12
CA CYS A 56 6.90 8.97 -28.81
C CYS A 56 5.60 8.53 -28.11
N LEU A 57 5.14 9.31 -27.13
CA LEU A 57 3.88 9.05 -26.42
C LEU A 57 2.67 9.15 -27.36
N ALA A 58 2.66 10.10 -28.30
CA ALA A 58 1.59 10.24 -29.27
C ALA A 58 1.44 8.99 -30.15
N THR A 59 2.56 8.39 -30.58
CA THR A 59 2.56 7.12 -31.32
C THR A 59 1.98 5.98 -30.49
N ALA A 60 2.43 5.82 -29.24
CA ALA A 60 1.96 4.77 -28.35
C ALA A 60 0.46 4.90 -28.03
N HIS A 61 0.02 6.08 -27.59
CA HIS A 61 -1.38 6.33 -27.23
C HIS A 61 -2.33 6.24 -28.43
N ALA A 62 -1.88 6.58 -29.65
CA ALA A 62 -2.69 6.37 -30.84
C ALA A 62 -2.97 4.88 -31.12
N ILE A 63 -1.98 4.01 -30.88
CA ILE A 63 -2.14 2.55 -30.99
C ILE A 63 -3.08 2.04 -29.90
N ASP A 64 -2.86 2.46 -28.66
CA ASP A 64 -3.66 2.02 -27.52
C ASP A 64 -5.12 2.48 -27.63
N GLN A 65 -5.35 3.73 -28.06
CA GLN A 65 -6.68 4.26 -28.30
C GLN A 65 -7.41 3.50 -29.42
N GLU A 66 -6.73 3.19 -30.52
CA GLU A 66 -7.33 2.42 -31.62
C GLU A 66 -7.69 1.01 -31.15
N LYS A 67 -6.79 0.37 -30.41
CA LYS A 67 -7.01 -0.97 -29.84
C LYS A 67 -8.19 -0.97 -28.87
N ASP A 68 -8.31 0.05 -28.02
CA ASP A 68 -9.44 0.22 -27.10
C ASP A 68 -10.77 0.31 -27.85
N VAL A 69 -10.84 1.17 -28.87
CA VAL A 69 -12.02 1.31 -29.74
C VAL A 69 -12.36 0.01 -30.43
N HIS A 70 -11.36 -0.65 -31.03
CA HIS A 70 -11.56 -1.90 -31.76
C HIS A 70 -12.09 -2.99 -30.82
N SER A 71 -11.59 -3.10 -29.59
CA SER A 71 -12.04 -4.12 -28.64
C SER A 71 -13.48 -3.91 -28.14
N LYS A 72 -13.97 -2.67 -28.15
CA LYS A 72 -15.30 -2.28 -27.64
C LYS A 72 -16.39 -2.19 -28.71
N THR A 73 -16.07 -2.44 -29.99
CA THR A 73 -16.99 -2.17 -31.09
C THR A 73 -17.24 -3.40 -31.97
N ASN A 74 -18.08 -3.22 -32.98
CA ASN A 74 -18.24 -4.13 -34.11
C ASN A 74 -18.08 -3.32 -35.41
N GLN A 75 -18.19 -3.99 -36.56
CA GLN A 75 -18.01 -3.33 -37.87
C GLN A 75 -18.89 -2.08 -38.06
N GLY A 76 -20.12 -2.08 -37.53
CA GLY A 76 -21.07 -0.97 -37.66
C GLY A 76 -20.83 0.19 -36.70
N SER A 77 -20.35 -0.09 -35.49
CA SER A 77 -20.15 0.92 -34.42
C SER A 77 -18.73 1.48 -34.34
N TYR A 78 -17.74 0.82 -34.96
CA TYR A 78 -16.33 1.26 -34.93
C TYR A 78 -16.17 2.71 -35.42
N ARG A 79 -16.82 3.06 -36.54
CA ARG A 79 -16.72 4.40 -37.14
C ARG A 79 -17.31 5.49 -36.24
N SER A 80 -18.45 5.23 -35.61
CA SER A 80 -19.14 6.23 -34.79
C SER A 80 -18.39 6.49 -33.47
N LEU A 81 -17.88 5.44 -32.81
CA LEU A 81 -17.08 5.59 -31.60
C LEU A 81 -15.75 6.29 -31.88
N ALA A 82 -15.02 5.88 -32.93
CA ALA A 82 -13.78 6.53 -33.34
C ALA A 82 -13.98 8.03 -33.63
N ALA A 83 -15.04 8.38 -34.35
CA ALA A 83 -15.37 9.78 -34.63
C ALA A 83 -15.70 10.57 -33.35
N SER A 84 -16.46 9.97 -32.42
CA SER A 84 -16.79 10.58 -31.13
C SER A 84 -15.55 10.87 -30.28
N ILE A 85 -14.61 9.91 -30.20
CA ILE A 85 -13.33 10.08 -29.49
C ILE A 85 -12.48 11.17 -30.14
N LEU A 86 -12.37 11.18 -31.48
CA LEU A 86 -11.65 12.24 -32.19
C LEU A 86 -12.21 13.63 -31.87
N GLN A 87 -13.54 13.77 -31.75
CA GLN A 87 -14.14 15.05 -31.36
C GLN A 87 -13.78 15.46 -29.94
N ARG A 88 -13.64 14.52 -29.01
CA ARG A 88 -13.17 14.81 -27.64
C ARG A 88 -11.69 15.18 -27.62
N LEU A 89 -10.85 14.43 -28.33
CA LEU A 89 -9.41 14.73 -28.46
C LEU A 89 -9.17 16.10 -29.10
N LYS A 90 -9.98 16.52 -30.07
CA LYS A 90 -9.92 17.87 -30.66
C LYS A 90 -10.23 18.99 -29.68
N LYS A 91 -11.09 18.72 -28.69
CA LYS A 91 -11.45 19.69 -27.64
C LYS A 91 -10.43 19.73 -26.50
N ARG A 92 -9.58 18.71 -26.37
CA ARG A 92 -8.59 18.61 -25.29
C ARG A 92 -7.51 19.70 -25.44
N PRO A 93 -7.17 20.46 -24.38
CA PRO A 93 -6.08 21.43 -24.42
C PRO A 93 -4.71 20.77 -24.62
N ALA A 94 -3.68 21.57 -24.89
CA ALA A 94 -2.31 21.07 -24.90
C ALA A 94 -1.90 20.59 -23.51
N SER A 95 -1.09 19.53 -23.47
CA SER A 95 -0.60 18.93 -22.24
C SER A 95 0.31 19.91 -21.49
N THR A 96 0.10 19.99 -20.18
CA THR A 96 0.84 20.84 -19.26
C THR A 96 2.09 20.17 -18.66
N GLY A 97 2.24 18.86 -18.84
CA GLY A 97 3.35 18.09 -18.28
C GLY A 97 3.20 16.58 -18.50
N ILE A 98 4.19 15.81 -18.06
CA ILE A 98 4.22 14.34 -18.22
C ILE A 98 3.04 13.64 -17.52
N ASP A 99 2.48 14.26 -16.48
CA ASP A 99 1.32 13.75 -15.71
C ASP A 99 -0.04 14.08 -16.38
N ASP A 100 -0.02 14.89 -17.44
CA ASP A 100 -1.18 15.35 -18.22
C ASP A 100 -1.21 14.64 -19.60
N VAL A 101 -1.07 13.33 -19.59
CA VAL A 101 -1.06 12.45 -20.78
C VAL A 101 -2.04 11.28 -20.58
N GLY A 102 -2.35 10.55 -21.66
CA GLY A 102 -3.23 9.38 -21.61
C GLY A 102 -4.30 9.39 -22.69
N ILE A 103 -4.90 8.22 -22.91
CA ILE A 103 -6.00 8.00 -23.87
C ILE A 103 -7.34 8.51 -23.34
N ASP A 104 -8.29 8.77 -24.24
CA ASP A 104 -9.66 9.13 -23.90
C ASP A 104 -10.32 8.03 -23.05
N GLY A 105 -10.98 8.45 -21.96
CA GLY A 105 -11.57 7.57 -20.95
C GLY A 105 -10.65 7.20 -19.79
N LEU A 106 -9.34 7.35 -19.93
CA LEU A 106 -8.36 7.20 -18.84
C LEU A 106 -7.73 8.54 -18.43
N TRP A 107 -7.65 9.49 -19.36
CA TRP A 107 -7.19 10.84 -19.06
C TRP A 107 -8.22 11.61 -18.22
N VAL A 108 -7.72 12.32 -17.22
CA VAL A 108 -8.50 13.21 -16.35
C VAL A 108 -7.98 14.63 -16.55
N ASP A 109 -8.90 15.58 -16.75
CA ASP A 109 -8.57 16.98 -16.96
C ASP A 109 -7.81 17.57 -15.74
N PRO A 110 -6.63 18.17 -15.93
CA PRO A 110 -5.86 18.79 -14.85
C PRO A 110 -6.63 19.85 -14.08
N SER A 111 -7.56 20.57 -14.71
CA SER A 111 -8.39 21.58 -14.04
C SER A 111 -9.40 20.95 -13.08
N LEU A 112 -9.95 19.79 -13.45
CA LEU A 112 -10.83 19.01 -12.58
C LEU A 112 -10.02 18.41 -11.43
N LYS A 113 -8.84 17.83 -11.71
CA LYS A 113 -7.91 17.36 -10.67
C LYS A 113 -7.53 18.47 -9.70
N ALA A 114 -7.15 19.65 -10.20
CA ALA A 114 -6.79 20.78 -9.34
C ALA A 114 -7.97 21.24 -8.45
N SER A 115 -9.20 21.18 -8.96
CA SER A 115 -10.39 21.50 -8.16
C SER A 115 -10.68 20.46 -7.07
N GLU A 116 -10.49 19.17 -7.40
CA GLU A 116 -10.58 18.08 -6.43
C GLU A 116 -9.47 18.20 -5.37
N ASP A 117 -8.22 18.41 -5.77
CA ASP A 117 -7.08 18.60 -4.86
C ASP A 117 -7.32 19.76 -3.89
N VAL A 118 -7.85 20.90 -4.36
CA VAL A 118 -8.20 22.03 -3.49
C VAL A 118 -9.32 21.68 -2.50
N ALA A 119 -10.30 20.88 -2.92
CA ALA A 119 -11.33 20.40 -2.01
C ALA A 119 -10.74 19.44 -0.97
N LEU A 120 -9.88 18.51 -1.40
CA LEU A 120 -9.15 17.57 -0.56
C LEU A 120 -8.28 18.28 0.47
N GLU A 121 -7.55 19.32 0.06
CA GLU A 121 -6.72 20.11 0.97
C GLU A 121 -7.53 20.77 2.09
N LYS A 122 -8.77 21.20 1.81
CA LYS A 122 -9.64 21.84 2.81
C LYS A 122 -10.15 20.85 3.84
N VAL A 123 -10.38 19.59 3.48
CA VAL A 123 -10.86 18.55 4.40
C VAL A 123 -9.90 18.38 5.57
N TRP A 124 -8.58 18.39 5.30
CA TRP A 124 -7.56 18.14 6.33
C TRP A 124 -7.34 19.28 7.34
N LYS A 125 -8.05 20.41 7.22
CA LYS A 125 -7.90 21.54 8.16
C LYS A 125 -8.27 21.18 9.60
N ASP A 126 -9.24 20.29 9.78
CA ASP A 126 -9.72 19.87 11.09
C ASP A 126 -9.11 18.54 11.56
N ALA A 127 -8.08 18.03 10.86
CA ALA A 127 -7.49 16.72 11.12
C ALA A 127 -6.93 16.59 12.54
N GLU A 128 -6.42 17.69 13.11
CA GLU A 128 -5.90 17.72 14.48
C GLU A 128 -6.92 17.28 15.54
N ARG A 129 -8.22 17.45 15.29
CA ARG A 129 -9.30 17.03 16.22
C ARG A 129 -9.43 15.52 16.34
N TYR A 130 -8.86 14.78 15.39
CA TYR A 130 -8.95 13.33 15.27
C TYR A 130 -7.66 12.61 15.69
N VAL A 131 -6.61 13.38 16.02
CA VAL A 131 -5.35 12.85 16.54
C VAL A 131 -5.60 12.20 17.89
N GLN A 132 -5.11 10.97 18.07
CA GLN A 132 -5.23 10.27 19.35
C GLN A 132 -4.42 10.97 20.43
N THR A 133 -4.91 10.91 21.67
CA THR A 133 -4.13 11.39 22.82
C THR A 133 -2.97 10.43 23.11
N VAL A 134 -1.95 10.91 23.82
CA VAL A 134 -0.79 10.08 24.19
C VAL A 134 -1.22 8.88 25.02
N GLU A 135 -2.18 9.06 25.93
CA GLU A 135 -2.74 7.99 26.76
C GLU A 135 -3.43 6.92 25.91
N GLN A 136 -4.21 7.34 24.90
CA GLN A 136 -4.84 6.41 23.98
C GLN A 136 -3.80 5.61 23.17
N LEU A 137 -2.71 6.25 22.76
CA LEU A 137 -1.59 5.58 22.07
C LEU A 137 -0.90 4.57 22.99
N GLU A 138 -0.59 4.96 24.24
CA GLU A 138 0.00 4.06 25.26
C GLU A 138 -0.88 2.83 25.51
N GLU A 139 -2.18 3.02 25.76
CA GLU A 139 -3.16 1.95 25.97
C GLU A 139 -3.25 0.98 24.77
N ASN A 140 -2.91 1.46 23.57
CA ASN A 140 -2.95 0.68 22.34
C ASN A 140 -1.57 0.14 21.92
N GLY A 141 -0.56 0.25 22.78
CA GLY A 141 0.75 -0.38 22.62
C GLY A 141 1.74 0.39 21.76
N TYR A 142 1.53 1.69 21.57
CA TYR A 142 2.46 2.55 20.84
C TYR A 142 3.67 2.95 21.71
N PRO A 143 4.87 3.05 21.12
CA PRO A 143 6.01 3.65 21.78
C PRO A 143 5.87 5.18 21.81
N VAL A 144 5.59 5.76 22.98
CA VAL A 144 5.39 7.22 23.13
C VAL A 144 6.58 7.96 23.75
N ALA A 145 7.55 7.23 24.29
CA ALA A 145 8.77 7.78 24.89
C ALA A 145 9.93 6.79 24.75
N ILE A 146 11.16 7.30 24.81
CA ILE A 146 12.35 6.45 24.78
C ILE A 146 12.35 5.57 26.04
N PRO A 147 12.40 4.23 25.89
CA PRO A 147 12.43 3.33 27.03
C PRO A 147 13.67 3.56 27.88
N THR A 148 13.48 3.73 29.18
CA THR A 148 14.56 3.85 30.16
C THR A 148 14.56 2.65 31.09
N GLY A 149 15.72 2.10 31.40
CA GLY A 149 15.84 1.00 32.33
C GLY A 149 17.17 0.28 32.22
N THR A 150 17.37 -0.73 33.07
CA THR A 150 18.53 -1.61 32.98
C THR A 150 18.31 -2.57 31.81
N PRO A 151 19.25 -2.66 30.85
CA PRO A 151 19.15 -3.61 29.75
C PRO A 151 18.87 -5.02 30.28
N PRO A 152 17.81 -5.69 29.80
CA PRO A 152 17.53 -7.05 30.23
C PRO A 152 18.63 -7.98 29.75
N ARG A 153 18.86 -9.04 30.51
CA ARG A 153 19.75 -10.12 30.05
C ARG A 153 19.07 -10.78 28.85
N TYR A 154 19.81 -10.88 27.75
CA TYR A 154 19.32 -11.57 26.55
C TYR A 154 18.94 -13.02 26.89
N ASP A 155 17.68 -13.36 26.64
CA ASP A 155 17.16 -14.73 26.71
C ASP A 155 16.96 -15.27 25.28
N PRO A 156 17.74 -16.27 24.85
CA PRO A 156 17.56 -16.88 23.53
C PRO A 156 16.29 -17.73 23.45
N LYS A 157 15.65 -18.05 24.58
CA LYS A 157 14.39 -18.80 24.59
C LYS A 157 13.21 -17.88 24.34
N LYS A 158 12.40 -18.21 23.34
CA LYS A 158 11.24 -17.44 22.90
C LYS A 158 10.00 -18.33 22.78
N GLU A 159 8.83 -17.74 22.98
CA GLU A 159 7.56 -18.38 22.64
C GLU A 159 7.26 -18.14 21.16
N CYS A 160 6.87 -19.19 20.43
CA CYS A 160 6.56 -19.07 19.01
C CYS A 160 5.17 -18.46 18.77
N GLU A 161 5.09 -17.38 17.98
CA GLU A 161 3.83 -16.66 17.64
C GLU A 161 2.80 -17.55 16.90
N ARG A 162 3.22 -18.71 16.40
CA ARG A 162 2.37 -19.62 15.61
C ARG A 162 1.82 -20.78 16.42
N CYS A 163 2.71 -21.55 17.04
CA CYS A 163 2.36 -22.78 17.76
C CYS A 163 2.44 -22.66 19.29
N THR A 164 2.81 -21.49 19.81
CA THR A 164 2.95 -21.17 21.24
C THR A 164 3.92 -22.07 22.02
N LYS A 165 4.78 -22.82 21.33
CA LYS A 165 5.84 -23.62 21.96
C LYS A 165 7.06 -22.74 22.23
N MET A 166 7.74 -23.02 23.33
CA MET A 166 9.06 -22.45 23.62
C MET A 166 10.11 -23.08 22.69
N PHE A 167 10.99 -22.25 22.15
CA PHE A 167 12.13 -22.66 21.31
C PHE A 167 13.33 -21.75 21.59
N GLU A 168 14.52 -22.17 21.17
CA GLU A 168 15.74 -21.36 21.25
C GLU A 168 16.04 -20.79 19.86
N VAL A 169 16.31 -19.49 19.77
CA VAL A 169 16.57 -18.81 18.49
C VAL A 169 17.97 -19.21 17.99
N SER A 170 18.02 -19.92 16.86
CA SER A 170 19.27 -20.26 16.16
C SER A 170 19.59 -19.22 15.09
N GLU A 171 20.87 -18.86 14.93
CA GLU A 171 21.34 -18.01 13.82
C GLU A 171 21.43 -18.78 12.50
N ASP A 172 21.66 -20.09 12.58
CA ASP A 172 21.76 -20.99 11.44
C ASP A 172 20.49 -21.84 11.37
N LEU A 173 19.55 -21.47 10.50
CA LEU A 173 18.36 -22.27 10.21
C LEU A 173 18.65 -23.18 9.01
N GLU A 174 18.82 -24.47 9.24
CA GLU A 174 19.01 -25.44 8.16
C GLU A 174 18.05 -26.63 8.29
N GLY A 175 17.52 -27.09 7.14
CA GLY A 175 16.78 -28.34 7.02
C GLY A 175 15.60 -28.47 7.98
N VAL A 176 15.80 -29.18 9.09
CA VAL A 176 14.76 -29.51 10.07
C VAL A 176 14.17 -28.27 10.74
N ASP A 177 14.98 -27.25 11.01
CA ASP A 177 14.52 -26.04 11.70
C ASP A 177 13.51 -25.24 10.87
N MET A 178 13.59 -25.34 9.53
CA MET A 178 12.66 -24.70 8.61
C MET A 178 11.27 -25.33 8.59
N HIS A 179 11.10 -26.52 9.16
CA HIS A 179 9.82 -27.23 9.22
C HIS A 179 9.45 -27.66 10.65
N ALA A 180 10.14 -27.15 11.67
CA ALA A 180 9.99 -27.58 13.06
C ALA A 180 8.66 -27.14 13.71
N CYS A 181 8.09 -26.02 13.25
CA CYS A 181 6.84 -25.48 13.78
C CYS A 181 5.65 -26.00 12.98
N GLN A 182 4.77 -26.78 13.62
CA GLN A 182 3.47 -27.15 13.06
C GLN A 182 2.37 -26.22 13.61
N TYR A 183 1.66 -25.52 12.73
CA TYR A 183 0.68 -24.50 13.14
C TYR A 183 -0.54 -24.41 12.21
N HIS A 184 -1.59 -23.79 12.73
CA HIS A 184 -2.76 -23.38 11.94
C HIS A 184 -2.63 -21.90 11.61
N GLN A 185 -2.70 -21.54 10.33
CA GLN A 185 -2.55 -20.15 9.90
C GLN A 185 -3.66 -19.23 10.40
N MET A 186 -4.89 -19.74 10.44
CA MET A 186 -6.07 -18.94 10.78
C MET A 186 -6.45 -19.18 12.22
N ARG A 187 -6.78 -18.10 12.93
CA ARG A 187 -7.29 -18.20 14.31
C ARG A 187 -8.61 -18.97 14.33
N LEU A 188 -8.82 -19.66 15.45
CA LEU A 188 -10.00 -20.46 15.73
C LEU A 188 -11.28 -19.62 15.56
N ARG A 189 -12.27 -20.14 14.83
CA ARG A 189 -13.59 -19.52 14.68
C ARG A 189 -14.68 -20.44 15.20
N ASN A 190 -15.83 -19.86 15.51
CA ASN A 190 -17.02 -20.61 15.89
C ASN A 190 -17.87 -20.90 14.64
N LYS A 191 -18.34 -22.13 14.48
CA LYS A 191 -19.42 -22.49 13.54
C LYS A 191 -20.51 -23.26 14.27
N LEU A 192 -21.75 -23.15 13.79
CA LEU A 192 -22.85 -23.98 14.24
C LEU A 192 -22.82 -25.30 13.48
N HIS A 193 -22.82 -26.42 14.20
CA HIS A 193 -22.93 -27.75 13.65
C HIS A 193 -23.97 -28.53 14.45
N ASN A 194 -25.05 -28.97 13.79
CA ASN A 194 -26.19 -29.66 14.42
C ASN A 194 -26.78 -28.94 15.64
N GLY A 195 -26.77 -27.60 15.64
CA GLY A 195 -27.27 -26.78 16.75
C GLY A 195 -26.24 -26.42 17.81
N ASP A 196 -25.10 -27.12 17.83
CA ASP A 196 -24.01 -26.85 18.77
C ASP A 196 -22.99 -25.87 18.20
N LYS A 197 -22.47 -24.97 19.06
CA LYS A 197 -21.35 -24.10 18.71
C LYS A 197 -20.05 -24.89 18.84
N ILE A 198 -19.46 -25.24 17.70
CA ILE A 198 -18.13 -25.88 17.66
C ILE A 198 -17.07 -24.88 17.24
N LYS A 199 -15.86 -25.07 17.76
CA LYS A 199 -14.66 -24.30 17.40
C LYS A 199 -13.84 -25.06 16.37
N TYR A 200 -13.42 -24.37 15.31
CA TYR A 200 -12.67 -24.96 14.20
C TYR A 200 -11.63 -24.00 13.64
N PHE A 201 -10.64 -24.54 12.93
CA PHE A 201 -9.64 -23.78 12.20
C PHE A 201 -10.09 -23.58 10.75
N PRO A 202 -10.37 -22.34 10.29
CA PRO A 202 -10.85 -22.11 8.93
C PRO A 202 -9.87 -22.48 7.82
N CYS A 203 -8.58 -22.68 8.15
CA CYS A 203 -7.55 -23.04 7.16
C CYS A 203 -7.62 -24.50 6.71
N CYS A 204 -8.23 -25.41 7.49
CA CYS A 204 -8.31 -26.84 7.15
C CYS A 204 -9.59 -27.53 7.67
N ASP A 205 -10.52 -26.76 8.23
CA ASP A 205 -11.74 -27.23 8.88
C ASP A 205 -11.56 -28.15 10.09
N ALA A 206 -10.32 -28.34 10.56
CA ALA A 206 -10.02 -29.18 11.71
C ALA A 206 -10.58 -28.61 13.02
N PRO A 207 -10.98 -29.47 13.98
CA PRO A 207 -11.53 -29.04 15.26
C PRO A 207 -10.45 -28.43 16.17
N GLN A 208 -10.87 -27.72 17.22
CA GLN A 208 -9.99 -27.28 18.30
C GLN A 208 -9.17 -28.45 18.87
N GLY A 209 -7.86 -28.25 19.07
CA GLY A 209 -6.94 -29.26 19.60
C GLY A 209 -6.27 -30.14 18.55
N SER A 210 -6.60 -29.99 17.27
CA SER A 210 -5.89 -30.64 16.17
C SER A 210 -4.48 -30.07 15.97
N THR A 211 -3.54 -30.92 15.54
CA THR A 211 -2.20 -30.51 15.10
C THR A 211 -2.29 -29.55 13.91
N GLY A 212 -1.35 -28.61 13.82
CA GLY A 212 -1.27 -27.63 12.74
C GLY A 212 -1.31 -28.27 11.35
N CYS A 213 -2.06 -27.65 10.42
CA CYS A 213 -2.16 -28.11 9.04
C CYS A 213 -1.02 -27.62 8.13
N GLN A 214 -0.08 -26.87 8.68
CA GLN A 214 1.10 -26.37 7.97
C GLN A 214 2.34 -26.50 8.84
N ASP A 215 3.48 -26.52 8.18
CA ASP A 215 4.80 -26.46 8.80
C ASP A 215 5.57 -25.21 8.34
N GLY A 216 6.61 -24.88 9.10
CA GLY A 216 7.48 -23.74 8.87
C GLY A 216 8.46 -23.58 10.03
N PRO A 217 9.27 -22.52 10.05
CA PRO A 217 10.11 -22.22 11.20
C PRO A 217 9.28 -21.73 12.38
N HIS A 218 9.85 -21.92 13.57
CA HIS A 218 9.42 -21.15 14.73
C HIS A 218 9.77 -19.67 14.52
N VAL A 219 8.84 -18.79 14.89
CA VAL A 219 8.98 -17.35 14.72
C VAL A 219 8.53 -16.63 15.98
N PHE A 220 9.08 -15.45 16.24
CA PHE A 220 8.77 -14.68 17.44
C PHE A 220 8.78 -13.20 17.11
N LYS A 221 8.12 -12.42 17.97
CA LYS A 221 8.26 -10.98 18.03
C LYS A 221 8.45 -10.60 19.49
N ASP A 222 9.17 -9.53 19.73
CA ASP A 222 9.27 -8.95 21.07
C ASP A 222 8.37 -7.72 21.14
N ASP A 223 7.61 -7.60 22.22
CA ASP A 223 6.73 -6.46 22.45
C ASP A 223 7.29 -5.49 23.50
N GLU A 224 8.25 -5.93 24.31
CA GLU A 224 8.87 -5.12 25.37
C GLU A 224 9.77 -4.03 24.78
N PHE A 225 9.40 -2.76 24.99
CA PHE A 225 10.11 -1.65 24.35
C PHE A 225 11.58 -1.53 24.75
N LEU A 226 11.94 -1.89 26.00
CA LEU A 226 13.32 -1.83 26.45
C LEU A 226 14.20 -2.86 25.71
N ASP A 227 13.72 -4.09 25.54
CA ASP A 227 14.38 -5.14 24.75
C ASP A 227 14.62 -4.71 23.30
N LEU A 228 13.59 -4.09 22.72
CA LEU A 228 13.64 -3.56 21.36
C LEU A 228 14.65 -2.41 21.26
N HIS A 229 14.65 -1.47 22.23
CA HIS A 229 15.55 -0.33 22.29
C HIS A 229 17.02 -0.74 22.45
N CYS A 230 17.30 -1.72 23.31
CA CYS A 230 18.67 -2.20 23.52
C CYS A 230 19.26 -2.88 22.27
N ARG A 231 18.42 -3.51 21.43
CA ARG A 231 18.85 -4.11 20.16
C ARG A 231 19.01 -3.08 19.06
N ILE A 232 17.99 -2.26 18.84
CA ILE A 232 17.99 -1.16 17.87
C ILE A 232 17.33 0.05 18.55
N PRO A 233 18.07 1.13 18.80
CA PRO A 233 17.55 2.28 19.53
C PRO A 233 16.31 2.90 18.88
N PHE A 234 15.34 3.20 19.74
CA PHE A 234 14.27 4.13 19.39
C PHE A 234 14.83 5.53 19.21
N ILE A 235 14.31 6.26 18.22
CA ILE A 235 14.56 7.70 18.08
C ILE A 235 13.22 8.43 18.03
N GLU A 236 13.24 9.68 18.47
CA GLU A 236 12.09 10.56 18.37
C GLU A 236 12.02 11.21 16.98
N THR A 237 10.80 11.41 16.50
CA THR A 237 10.59 12.23 15.30
C THR A 237 11.10 13.67 15.57
N PRO A 238 11.99 14.22 14.73
CA PRO A 238 12.63 15.51 14.97
C PRO A 238 11.64 16.68 14.84
N LYS A 239 12.02 17.83 15.39
CA LYS A 239 11.25 19.10 15.22
C LYS A 239 11.20 19.54 13.76
N ASP A 240 12.33 19.44 13.08
CA ASP A 240 12.49 19.81 11.67
C ASP A 240 12.79 18.55 10.85
N CYS A 241 12.32 18.50 9.60
CA CYS A 241 12.64 17.40 8.70
C CYS A 241 14.14 17.31 8.42
N LEU A 242 14.62 16.08 8.24
CA LEU A 242 15.98 15.85 7.77
C LEU A 242 16.14 16.41 6.34
N GLY A 243 17.36 16.87 6.02
CA GLY A 243 17.66 17.44 4.70
C GLY A 243 17.01 18.80 4.39
N GLY A 244 16.32 19.43 5.34
CA GLY A 244 15.76 20.79 5.19
C GLY A 244 14.55 20.88 4.25
N LYS A 245 13.93 19.75 3.91
CA LYS A 245 12.68 19.72 3.14
C LYS A 245 11.51 20.23 3.99
N LYS A 246 10.49 20.77 3.34
CA LYS A 246 9.26 21.17 4.03
C LYS A 246 8.48 19.91 4.46
N PRO A 247 8.08 19.79 5.74
CA PRO A 247 7.29 18.66 6.20
C PRO A 247 5.94 18.60 5.50
N HIS A 248 5.44 17.38 5.29
CA HIS A 248 4.04 17.16 4.97
C HIS A 248 3.18 17.44 6.22
N SER A 249 1.99 18.01 6.03
CA SER A 249 1.06 18.24 7.15
C SER A 249 0.36 16.95 7.60
N VAL A 250 0.03 16.09 6.63
CA VAL A 250 -0.58 14.78 6.84
C VAL A 250 0.05 13.81 5.85
N VAL A 251 0.41 12.63 6.33
CA VAL A 251 0.79 11.47 5.52
C VAL A 251 -0.01 10.26 6.00
N ALA A 252 -0.22 9.28 5.14
CA ALA A 252 -0.56 7.94 5.60
C ALA A 252 0.55 6.97 5.25
N MET A 253 0.71 5.96 6.10
CA MET A 253 1.71 4.93 5.90
C MET A 253 1.19 3.56 6.25
N ASP A 254 1.86 2.56 5.69
CA ASP A 254 1.71 1.16 6.02
C ASP A 254 3.05 0.46 5.77
N CYS A 255 3.42 -0.46 6.66
CA CYS A 255 4.65 -1.22 6.57
C CYS A 255 4.37 -2.70 6.39
N GLU A 256 5.24 -3.36 5.61
CA GLU A 256 5.32 -4.81 5.58
C GLU A 256 6.50 -5.29 6.40
N MET A 257 6.34 -6.42 7.09
CA MET A 257 7.33 -6.97 8.01
C MET A 257 7.59 -8.47 7.78
N CYS A 258 8.76 -8.94 8.18
CA CYS A 258 9.13 -10.36 8.23
C CYS A 258 9.58 -10.79 9.63
N TYR A 259 9.64 -12.10 9.84
CA TYR A 259 10.26 -12.69 11.01
C TYR A 259 11.74 -12.97 10.74
N THR A 260 12.60 -12.56 11.66
CA THR A 260 14.07 -12.69 11.61
C THR A 260 14.60 -13.29 12.90
N THR A 261 15.88 -13.65 12.94
CA THR A 261 16.55 -14.07 14.20
C THR A 261 16.58 -12.94 15.24
N GLY A 262 16.35 -11.69 14.84
CA GLY A 262 16.20 -10.53 15.71
C GLY A 262 14.77 -10.23 16.16
N GLY A 263 13.78 -11.04 15.74
CA GLY A 263 12.35 -10.81 15.94
C GLY A 263 11.68 -10.26 14.68
N PHE A 264 10.65 -9.43 14.84
CA PHE A 264 9.90 -8.85 13.73
C PHE A 264 10.61 -7.59 13.18
N GLU A 265 10.89 -7.56 11.88
CA GLU A 265 11.65 -6.48 11.23
C GLU A 265 10.96 -5.97 9.95
N LEU A 266 11.17 -4.67 9.68
CA LEU A 266 10.66 -3.96 8.50
C LEU A 266 11.27 -4.49 7.20
N ILE A 267 10.43 -4.73 6.19
CA ILE A 267 10.86 -5.13 4.83
C ILE A 267 10.28 -4.26 3.72
N ARG A 268 9.23 -3.48 4.00
CA ARG A 268 8.73 -2.44 3.07
C ARG A 268 8.04 -1.34 3.85
N ILE A 269 8.16 -0.11 3.36
CA ILE A 269 7.37 1.03 3.84
C ILE A 269 6.76 1.73 2.63
N SER A 270 5.45 1.95 2.70
CA SER A 270 4.69 2.76 1.74
C SER A 270 4.16 3.99 2.45
N VAL A 271 4.37 5.17 1.86
CA VAL A 271 3.88 6.45 2.38
C VAL A 271 3.20 7.22 1.26
N VAL A 272 2.01 7.72 1.55
CA VAL A 272 1.23 8.58 0.69
C VAL A 272 1.01 9.94 1.34
N ASP A 273 0.98 11.00 0.54
CA ASP A 273 0.60 12.33 1.02
C ASP A 273 -0.91 12.43 1.30
N LYS A 274 -1.35 13.56 1.84
CA LYS A 274 -2.76 13.86 2.14
C LYS A 274 -3.72 13.80 0.93
N LEU A 275 -3.20 13.80 -0.31
CA LEU A 275 -3.98 13.66 -1.54
C LEU A 275 -4.02 12.19 -2.03
N GLY A 276 -3.32 11.30 -1.33
CA GLY A 276 -3.20 9.88 -1.69
C GLY A 276 -2.13 9.61 -2.73
N LYS A 277 -1.22 10.56 -3.00
CA LYS A 277 -0.10 10.35 -3.93
C LYS A 277 1.05 9.68 -3.20
N VAL A 278 1.64 8.65 -3.82
CA VAL A 278 2.84 7.97 -3.29
C VAL A 278 4.01 8.96 -3.23
N ILE A 279 4.60 9.09 -2.04
CA ILE A 279 5.79 9.90 -1.78
C ILE A 279 6.98 9.06 -1.30
N MET A 280 6.73 7.82 -0.85
CA MET A 280 7.75 6.82 -0.53
C MET A 280 7.17 5.42 -0.76
N ASP A 281 7.92 4.53 -1.41
CA ASP A 281 7.61 3.10 -1.52
C ASP A 281 8.94 2.37 -1.69
N GLU A 282 9.44 1.77 -0.62
CA GLU A 282 10.81 1.26 -0.57
C GLU A 282 10.84 -0.14 0.03
N LEU A 283 11.68 -1.01 -0.54
CA LEU A 283 12.03 -2.30 0.05
C LEU A 283 13.25 -2.15 0.96
N ILE A 284 13.14 -2.70 2.17
CA ILE A 284 14.14 -2.61 3.23
C ILE A 284 14.79 -3.98 3.42
N LYS A 285 16.12 -3.97 3.53
CA LYS A 285 16.90 -5.12 3.94
C LYS A 285 16.87 -5.22 5.47
N PRO A 286 16.32 -6.32 6.04
CA PRO A 286 16.33 -6.54 7.48
C PRO A 286 17.77 -6.65 7.98
N ARG A 287 17.98 -6.32 9.26
CA ARG A 287 19.30 -6.34 9.88
C ARG A 287 19.73 -7.76 10.18
N HIS A 288 18.77 -8.62 10.51
CA HIS A 288 19.01 -10.00 10.91
C HIS A 288 18.58 -10.99 9.81
N PRO A 289 19.16 -12.21 9.80
CA PRO A 289 18.72 -13.28 8.91
C PRO A 289 17.21 -13.53 9.00
N VAL A 290 16.57 -13.65 7.83
CA VAL A 290 15.13 -13.90 7.73
C VAL A 290 14.82 -15.36 8.08
N LEU A 291 13.93 -15.58 9.05
CA LEU A 291 13.34 -16.90 9.31
C LEU A 291 12.18 -17.14 8.34
N ASP A 292 11.29 -16.14 8.19
CA ASP A 292 10.09 -16.26 7.39
C ASP A 292 9.67 -14.88 6.84
N MET A 293 9.53 -14.79 5.52
CA MET A 293 9.16 -13.56 4.80
C MET A 293 7.75 -13.06 5.10
N ASN A 294 6.92 -13.88 5.76
CA ASN A 294 5.53 -13.60 6.06
C ASN A 294 4.71 -13.27 4.79
N SER A 295 5.10 -13.84 3.64
CA SER A 295 4.66 -13.45 2.28
C SER A 295 3.15 -13.47 2.06
N ARG A 296 2.41 -14.28 2.83
CA ARG A 296 0.94 -14.27 2.79
C ARG A 296 0.35 -12.92 3.19
N PHE A 297 0.99 -12.22 4.12
CA PHE A 297 0.57 -10.89 4.56
C PHE A 297 1.39 -9.83 3.84
N SER A 298 2.73 -9.97 3.85
CA SER A 298 3.63 -8.95 3.27
C SER A 298 3.57 -8.82 1.76
N GLY A 299 3.17 -9.88 1.07
CA GLY A 299 3.23 -10.00 -0.38
C GLY A 299 4.62 -9.98 -1.00
N ILE A 300 5.68 -10.04 -0.18
CA ILE A 300 7.06 -9.99 -0.63
C ILE A 300 7.64 -11.40 -0.65
N THR A 301 8.16 -11.81 -1.80
CA THR A 301 8.76 -13.13 -2.02
C THR A 301 10.28 -13.10 -2.11
N SER A 302 10.89 -11.93 -2.35
CA SER A 302 12.33 -11.75 -2.44
C SER A 302 12.74 -10.33 -2.04
N LEU A 303 13.90 -10.21 -1.40
CA LEU A 303 14.53 -8.95 -0.99
C LEU A 303 15.79 -8.63 -1.81
N GLU A 304 16.02 -9.31 -2.93
CA GLU A 304 17.19 -9.09 -3.79
C GLU A 304 17.32 -7.63 -4.27
N ASN A 305 16.19 -6.94 -4.46
CA ASN A 305 16.15 -5.55 -4.89
C ASN A 305 16.12 -4.54 -3.73
N ALA A 306 16.13 -5.00 -2.48
CA ALA A 306 16.15 -4.12 -1.31
C ALA A 306 17.52 -3.44 -1.18
N LYS A 307 17.54 -2.11 -1.28
CA LYS A 307 18.77 -1.30 -1.27
C LYS A 307 18.97 -0.53 0.03
N LEU A 308 17.90 -0.32 0.79
CA LEU A 308 17.94 0.47 2.02
C LEU A 308 17.99 -0.45 3.23
N ASN A 309 18.70 -0.04 4.27
CA ASN A 309 18.53 -0.60 5.61
C ASN A 309 17.50 0.22 6.42
N LEU A 310 17.24 -0.18 7.66
CA LEU A 310 16.30 0.49 8.54
C LEU A 310 16.66 1.97 8.77
N GLU A 311 17.93 2.27 9.05
CA GLU A 311 18.39 3.64 9.32
C GLU A 311 18.15 4.55 8.10
N GLN A 312 18.49 4.09 6.90
CA GLN A 312 18.26 4.83 5.65
C GLN A 312 16.77 4.99 5.34
N ALA A 313 15.94 3.98 5.63
CA ALA A 313 14.50 4.08 5.48
C ALA A 313 13.91 5.12 6.43
N ARG A 314 14.37 5.15 7.68
CA ARG A 314 14.00 6.18 8.66
C ARG A 314 14.43 7.56 8.21
N ASP A 315 15.66 7.72 7.74
CA ASP A 315 16.14 9.02 7.26
C ASP A 315 15.27 9.54 6.12
N LYS A 316 14.96 8.70 5.13
CA LYS A 316 14.02 9.04 4.05
C LYS A 316 12.62 9.40 4.55
N PHE A 317 12.09 8.66 5.52
CA PHE A 317 10.80 8.97 6.13
C PHE A 317 10.83 10.33 6.86
N LEU A 318 11.90 10.61 7.60
CA LEU A 318 12.09 11.85 8.36
C LEU A 318 12.48 13.06 7.49
N GLU A 319 12.86 12.86 6.24
CA GLU A 319 12.89 13.93 5.23
C GLU A 319 11.48 14.43 4.84
N LEU A 320 10.44 13.62 5.08
CA LEU A 320 9.04 13.92 4.72
C LEU A 320 8.20 14.30 5.93
N VAL A 321 8.56 13.80 7.12
CA VAL A 321 7.77 13.84 8.35
C VAL A 321 8.57 14.51 9.47
N ASN A 322 7.93 15.42 10.21
CA ASN A 322 8.45 15.96 11.47
C ASN A 322 7.47 15.64 12.62
N ARG A 323 7.79 16.08 13.84
CA ARG A 323 6.97 15.83 15.04
C ARG A 323 5.54 16.37 14.97
N ASP A 324 5.27 17.33 14.08
CA ASP A 324 3.98 17.99 13.93
C ASP A 324 3.18 17.45 12.74
N THR A 325 3.81 16.70 11.84
CA THR A 325 3.14 15.95 10.78
C THR A 325 2.19 14.93 11.38
N ILE A 326 0.95 14.88 10.90
CA ILE A 326 0.00 13.83 11.30
C ILE A 326 0.25 12.58 10.48
N VAL A 327 0.49 11.45 11.14
CA VAL A 327 0.65 10.13 10.53
C VAL A 327 -0.64 9.32 10.66
N VAL A 328 -1.24 8.97 9.53
CA VAL A 328 -2.47 8.20 9.44
C VAL A 328 -2.16 6.74 9.10
N GLY A 329 -2.88 5.79 9.69
CA GLY A 329 -2.78 4.37 9.31
C GLY A 329 -3.72 3.50 10.14
N GLN A 330 -3.56 2.19 10.05
CA GLN A 330 -4.38 1.21 10.78
C GLN A 330 -3.50 0.39 11.71
N SER A 331 -3.67 0.53 13.03
CA SER A 331 -2.90 -0.24 14.03
C SER A 331 -1.38 -0.13 13.82
N LEU A 332 -0.91 1.11 13.70
CA LEU A 332 0.50 1.45 13.44
C LEU A 332 1.43 1.16 14.62
N GLU A 333 0.96 0.60 15.74
CA GLU A 333 1.82 0.31 16.87
C GLU A 333 2.98 -0.63 16.49
N ASN A 334 2.73 -1.60 15.61
CA ASN A 334 3.78 -2.51 15.15
C ASN A 334 4.70 -1.83 14.15
N ASP A 335 4.17 -0.98 13.28
CA ASP A 335 4.91 -0.16 12.32
C ASP A 335 5.92 0.74 13.04
N PHE A 336 5.48 1.46 14.09
CA PHE A 336 6.35 2.30 14.90
C PHE A 336 7.35 1.49 15.72
N LYS A 337 6.97 0.30 16.22
CA LYS A 337 7.92 -0.63 16.83
C LYS A 337 9.01 -1.02 15.83
N VAL A 338 8.69 -1.54 14.65
CA VAL A 338 9.71 -2.02 13.68
C VAL A 338 10.53 -0.88 13.08
N LEU A 339 9.95 0.31 12.90
CA LEU A 339 10.68 1.53 12.54
C LEU A 339 11.56 2.06 13.68
N ARG A 340 11.33 1.57 14.91
CA ARG A 340 11.93 2.06 16.15
C ARG A 340 11.73 3.57 16.31
N LEU A 341 10.56 4.07 15.93
CA LEU A 341 10.29 5.51 15.84
C LEU A 341 9.22 5.91 16.87
N ILE A 342 9.49 6.96 17.63
CA ILE A 342 8.51 7.58 18.53
C ILE A 342 7.87 8.76 17.81
N HIS A 343 6.56 8.68 17.66
CA HIS A 343 5.74 9.70 16.99
C HIS A 343 4.35 9.73 17.64
N THR A 344 3.89 10.92 18.05
CA THR A 344 2.66 11.06 18.84
C THR A 344 1.52 11.77 18.12
N LYS A 345 1.75 12.32 16.91
CA LYS A 345 0.71 12.91 16.07
C LYS A 345 0.11 11.85 15.14
N VAL A 346 -0.61 10.89 15.71
CA VAL A 346 -1.16 9.75 14.96
C VAL A 346 -2.69 9.86 14.83
N ILE A 347 -3.22 9.46 13.67
CA ILE A 347 -4.64 9.09 13.47
C ILE A 347 -4.70 7.62 13.08
N ASP A 348 -5.03 6.75 14.02
CA ASP A 348 -5.23 5.32 13.83
C ASP A 348 -6.69 5.03 13.50
N THR A 349 -6.96 4.49 12.31
CA THR A 349 -8.32 4.17 11.86
C THR A 349 -8.99 3.08 12.68
N ALA A 350 -8.23 2.18 13.32
CA ALA A 350 -8.77 1.18 14.25
C ALA A 350 -9.36 1.82 15.52
N MET A 351 -8.76 2.92 15.96
CA MET A 351 -9.18 3.68 17.14
C MET A 351 -10.25 4.72 16.78
N LEU A 352 -10.15 5.32 15.60
CA LEU A 352 -11.13 6.25 15.05
C LEU A 352 -12.51 5.58 14.85
N TYR A 353 -12.52 4.29 14.52
CA TYR A 353 -13.72 3.47 14.36
C TYR A 353 -13.75 2.33 15.40
N PRO A 354 -14.09 2.63 16.67
CA PRO A 354 -14.00 1.66 17.74
C PRO A 354 -15.00 0.51 17.54
N HIS A 355 -14.55 -0.71 17.83
CA HIS A 355 -15.43 -1.86 17.89
C HIS A 355 -16.39 -1.74 19.09
N PRO A 356 -17.65 -2.20 19.01
CA PRO A 356 -18.57 -2.21 20.17
C PRO A 356 -18.05 -2.99 21.39
N GLN A 357 -17.07 -3.87 21.17
CA GLN A 357 -16.38 -4.66 22.20
C GLN A 357 -14.90 -4.25 22.34
N ALA A 358 -14.57 -2.98 22.08
CA ALA A 358 -13.20 -2.47 22.20
C ALA A 358 -12.61 -2.68 23.61
N TYR A 359 -13.45 -2.69 24.66
CA TYR A 359 -13.04 -3.02 26.03
C TYR A 359 -12.50 -4.44 26.22
N LEU A 360 -12.66 -5.33 25.23
CA LEU A 360 -12.05 -6.66 25.17
C LEU A 360 -10.89 -6.73 24.16
N ASN A 361 -10.33 -5.58 23.79
CA ASN A 361 -9.27 -5.43 22.79
C ASN A 361 -9.66 -5.93 21.38
N TYR A 362 -10.96 -5.95 21.05
CA TYR A 362 -11.40 -6.18 19.68
C TYR A 362 -11.28 -4.91 18.84
N ARG A 363 -10.71 -5.03 17.65
CA ARG A 363 -10.62 -3.98 16.64
C ARG A 363 -11.22 -4.47 15.33
N TYR A 364 -11.80 -3.57 14.54
CA TYR A 364 -12.16 -3.90 13.16
C TYR A 364 -10.89 -4.01 12.31
N SER A 365 -10.86 -4.96 11.38
CA SER A 365 -9.81 -4.97 10.35
C SER A 365 -10.03 -3.84 9.35
N LEU A 366 -8.95 -3.41 8.67
CA LEU A 366 -9.04 -2.40 7.61
C LEU A 366 -10.04 -2.84 6.53
N GLN A 367 -9.98 -4.09 6.08
CA GLN A 367 -10.93 -4.66 5.12
C GLN A 367 -12.39 -4.52 5.58
N LYS A 368 -12.66 -4.70 6.88
CA LYS A 368 -14.01 -4.55 7.43
C LYS A 368 -14.45 -3.09 7.44
N LEU A 369 -13.57 -2.16 7.82
CA LEU A 369 -13.85 -0.73 7.81
C LEU A 369 -14.06 -0.20 6.39
N ALA A 370 -13.20 -0.59 5.44
CA ALA A 370 -13.32 -0.25 4.03
C ALA A 370 -14.67 -0.69 3.47
N LYS A 371 -15.07 -1.94 3.75
CA LYS A 371 -16.37 -2.46 3.33
C LYS A 371 -17.55 -1.72 3.96
N MET A 372 -17.45 -1.36 5.25
CA MET A 372 -18.53 -0.69 5.99
C MET A 372 -18.72 0.78 5.61
N HIS A 373 -17.62 1.50 5.37
CA HIS A 373 -17.65 2.95 5.26
C HIS A 373 -17.36 3.47 3.85
N LEU A 374 -16.60 2.72 3.04
CA LEU A 374 -16.24 3.06 1.67
C LEU A 374 -16.98 2.20 0.64
N SER A 375 -17.64 1.12 1.06
CA SER A 375 -18.31 0.14 0.16
C SER A 375 -17.38 -0.49 -0.87
N ILE A 376 -16.10 -0.63 -0.54
CA ILE A 376 -15.08 -1.28 -1.38
C ILE A 376 -14.57 -2.56 -0.70
N ASN A 377 -14.11 -3.52 -1.50
CA ASN A 377 -13.28 -4.62 -1.02
C ASN A 377 -11.82 -4.29 -1.32
N ILE A 378 -10.94 -4.57 -0.35
CA ILE A 378 -9.49 -4.41 -0.45
C ILE A 378 -8.82 -5.74 -0.05
N GLN A 379 -7.53 -5.88 -0.33
CA GLN A 379 -6.74 -7.07 0.01
C GLN A 379 -7.32 -8.36 -0.61
N GLU A 380 -7.87 -8.27 -1.83
CA GLU A 380 -8.42 -9.42 -2.57
C GLU A 380 -7.32 -10.24 -3.29
N SER A 381 -6.06 -9.79 -3.25
CA SER A 381 -4.95 -10.49 -3.89
C SER A 381 -4.56 -11.76 -3.11
N GLU A 382 -4.31 -12.85 -3.85
CA GLU A 382 -3.73 -14.07 -3.29
C GLU A 382 -2.25 -13.91 -2.94
N THR A 383 -1.59 -12.88 -3.48
CA THR A 383 -0.15 -12.64 -3.33
C THR A 383 0.19 -11.73 -2.15
N GLY A 384 -0.68 -11.60 -1.14
CA GLY A 384 -0.48 -10.72 0.02
C GLY A 384 -1.05 -9.31 -0.15
N HIS A 385 -0.84 -8.47 0.86
CA HIS A 385 -1.39 -7.12 0.93
C HIS A 385 -0.59 -6.14 0.04
N ASP A 386 -1.24 -5.04 -0.32
CA ASP A 386 -0.60 -3.91 -1.00
C ASP A 386 -0.58 -2.73 -0.04
N SER A 387 0.54 -2.53 0.65
CA SER A 387 0.73 -1.40 1.59
C SER A 387 0.35 -0.03 1.02
N PHE A 388 0.44 0.19 -0.30
CA PHE A 388 -0.10 1.41 -0.91
C PHE A 388 -1.63 1.49 -0.87
N GLU A 389 -2.32 0.39 -1.22
CA GLU A 389 -3.78 0.29 -1.13
C GLU A 389 -4.24 0.51 0.32
N ASP A 390 -3.54 -0.08 1.28
CA ASP A 390 -3.87 -0.01 2.70
C ASP A 390 -3.68 1.42 3.26
N ALA A 391 -2.52 2.05 3.00
CA ALA A 391 -2.26 3.43 3.41
C ALA A 391 -3.26 4.43 2.81
N LYS A 392 -3.58 4.29 1.52
CA LYS A 392 -4.58 5.14 0.85
C LYS A 392 -5.98 4.91 1.43
N THR A 393 -6.35 3.66 1.71
CA THR A 393 -7.65 3.34 2.30
C THR A 393 -7.81 3.97 3.68
N CYS A 394 -6.73 4.01 4.48
CA CYS A 394 -6.73 4.70 5.77
C CYS A 394 -7.03 6.19 5.62
N LEU A 395 -6.42 6.88 4.65
CA LEU A 395 -6.75 8.30 4.36
C LEU A 395 -8.22 8.48 4.00
N ASP A 396 -8.74 7.64 3.10
CA ASP A 396 -10.12 7.76 2.63
C ASP A 396 -11.13 7.52 3.78
N LEU A 397 -10.82 6.60 4.71
CA LEU A 397 -11.60 6.39 5.93
C LEU A 397 -11.62 7.63 6.83
N VAL A 398 -10.44 8.20 7.15
CA VAL A 398 -10.36 9.42 7.97
C VAL A 398 -11.15 10.56 7.33
N ARG A 399 -11.00 10.76 6.01
CA ARG A 399 -11.72 11.80 5.28
C ARG A 399 -13.23 11.64 5.38
N ILE A 400 -13.76 10.44 5.15
CA ILE A 400 -15.21 10.20 5.29
C ILE A 400 -15.69 10.44 6.71
N LYS A 401 -14.88 10.10 7.73
CA LYS A 401 -15.23 10.43 9.13
C LYS A 401 -15.40 11.94 9.32
N MET A 402 -14.41 12.70 8.86
CA MET A 402 -14.39 14.16 8.97
C MET A 402 -15.56 14.81 8.23
N GLU A 403 -15.84 14.37 7.01
CA GLU A 403 -16.94 14.88 6.20
C GLU A 403 -18.30 14.60 6.85
N LYS A 404 -18.49 13.41 7.43
CA LYS A 404 -19.73 13.06 8.15
C LYS A 404 -19.91 13.89 9.41
N ASP A 405 -18.86 14.04 10.19
CA ASP A 405 -18.92 14.82 11.43
C ASP A 405 -19.12 16.31 11.16
N ALA A 406 -18.58 16.86 10.06
CA ALA A 406 -18.82 18.23 9.65
C ALA A 406 -20.25 18.48 9.14
N ALA A 407 -20.94 17.43 8.68
CA ALA A 407 -22.32 17.49 8.22
C ALA A 407 -23.35 17.29 9.35
N THR A 408 -22.90 16.93 10.56
CA THR A 408 -23.72 16.69 11.75
C THR A 408 -23.63 17.88 12.69
#